data_AF-A0AA36NJS6-F1
#
_entry.id   AF-A0AA36NJS6-F1
#
_cell.length_a   1.000
_cell.length_b   1.000
_cell.length_c   1.000
_cell.angle_alpha   90.00
_cell.angle_beta   90.00
_cell.angle_gamma   90.00
#
_symmetry.space_group_name_H-M   'P 1'
#
loop_
_entity.id
_entity.type
_entity.pdbx_description
1 polymer ?
#
loop_
_entity_poly.entity_id
_entity_poly.type
_entity_poly.pdbx_seq_one_letter_code
_entity_poly.pdbx_strand_id
1 'polypeptide(L)'
;MAEALRLSRAAALGAVCADALALRQLQEWHADREVVLCAVQQQGMLLELACPKLQADRGVVLAAVRAQGRALRFAVPELRRDFEVLRCAAWRWWSFDWSLLEAPELCSDKEVVLAAVTLDWRALERASEELRDDLEVLQAAVRQSPSALGLASVRFLRDREAMLTLLRQNGAALQFVSEGLKGDRDLVLAAVRQNGRALQMASEELQRDREVISSSSTWRGFMLRSVGIGKSRT
;
A
#
# COMPACT_ATOMS: atom_id res chain seq x y z
N MET A 1 6.82 -51.44 12.82
CA MET A 1 5.49 -52.07 12.69
C MET A 1 4.48 -50.99 13.08
N ALA A 2 4.10 -50.13 12.15
CA ALA A 2 3.10 -50.41 11.13
C ALA A 2 1.70 -50.60 11.74
N GLU A 3 1.21 -49.59 12.44
CA GLU A 3 -0.22 -49.31 12.49
C GLU A 3 -0.41 -47.91 11.94
N ALA A 4 -0.36 -47.85 10.62
CA ALA A 4 -1.13 -46.89 9.86
C ALA A 4 -2.61 -47.13 10.20
N LEU A 5 -3.04 -46.66 11.37
CA LEU A 5 -4.42 -46.20 11.50
C LEU A 5 -4.51 -45.09 10.47
N ARG A 6 -5.03 -45.44 9.29
CA ARG A 6 -5.75 -44.49 8.45
C ARG A 6 -6.78 -43.86 9.38
N LEU A 7 -6.39 -42.78 10.06
CA LEU A 7 -7.30 -41.99 10.87
C LEU A 7 -8.47 -41.73 9.93
N SER A 8 -9.68 -42.11 10.34
CA SER A 8 -10.84 -41.77 9.53
C SER A 8 -10.85 -40.26 9.37
N ARG A 9 -11.37 -39.76 8.25
CA ARG A 9 -11.50 -38.32 8.00
C ARG A 9 -12.09 -37.57 9.21
N ALA A 10 -13.07 -38.20 9.87
CA ALA A 10 -13.70 -37.67 11.08
C ALA A 10 -12.74 -37.61 12.28
N ALA A 11 -11.88 -38.61 12.47
CA ALA A 11 -10.88 -38.62 13.54
C ALA A 11 -9.78 -37.59 13.30
N ALA A 12 -9.31 -37.43 12.06
CA ALA A 12 -8.34 -36.40 11.69
C ALA A 12 -8.92 -34.99 11.88
N LEU A 13 -10.16 -34.76 11.45
CA LEU A 13 -10.86 -33.49 11.64
C LEU A 13 -11.12 -33.20 13.12
N GLY A 14 -11.54 -34.20 13.90
CA GLY A 14 -11.71 -34.06 15.35
C GLY A 14 -10.41 -33.70 16.07
N ALA A 15 -9.29 -34.32 15.68
CA ALA A 15 -7.98 -34.01 16.24
C ALA A 15 -7.52 -32.58 15.90
N VAL A 16 -7.64 -32.16 14.63
CA VAL A 16 -7.26 -30.82 14.18
C VAL A 16 -8.16 -29.73 14.76
N CYS A 17 -9.45 -30.02 14.94
CA CYS A 17 -10.36 -29.06 15.55
C CYS A 17 -10.18 -28.96 17.07
N ALA A 18 -9.55 -29.94 17.73
CA ALA A 18 -9.13 -29.85 19.12
C ALA A 18 -7.74 -29.17 19.28
N ASP A 19 -6.78 -29.50 18.42
CA ASP A 19 -5.46 -28.88 18.34
C ASP A 19 -5.00 -28.77 16.88
N ALA A 20 -4.91 -27.53 16.39
CA ALA A 20 -4.49 -27.26 15.02
C ALA A 20 -3.07 -27.78 14.71
N LEU A 21 -2.19 -27.87 15.71
CA LEU A 21 -0.82 -28.38 15.53
C LEU A 21 -0.77 -29.87 15.22
N ALA A 22 -1.83 -30.63 15.49
CA ALA A 22 -1.96 -32.03 15.10
C ALA A 22 -1.75 -32.23 13.60
N LEU A 23 -2.06 -31.20 12.78
CA LEU A 23 -1.82 -31.23 11.33
C LEU A 23 -0.35 -31.47 10.97
N ARG A 24 0.63 -31.10 11.82
CA ARG A 24 2.06 -31.37 11.57
C ARG A 24 2.39 -32.86 11.50
N GLN A 25 1.68 -33.68 12.25
CA GLN A 25 1.89 -35.13 12.31
C GLN A 25 1.07 -35.87 11.24
N LEU A 26 0.06 -35.20 10.67
CA LEU A 26 -0.93 -35.77 9.75
C LEU A 26 -0.62 -35.40 8.28
N GLN A 27 0.53 -35.87 7.77
CA GLN A 27 1.00 -35.56 6.41
C GLN A 27 0.01 -35.95 5.31
N GLU A 28 -0.72 -37.05 5.48
CA GLU A 28 -1.72 -37.50 4.50
C GLU A 28 -2.90 -36.52 4.34
N TRP A 29 -3.16 -35.68 5.36
CA TRP A 29 -4.29 -34.75 5.40
C TRP A 29 -3.92 -33.33 4.94
N HIS A 30 -2.67 -33.08 4.56
CA HIS A 30 -2.20 -31.81 3.99
C HIS A 30 -2.86 -31.46 2.64
N ALA A 31 -3.53 -32.43 2.01
CA ALA A 31 -4.28 -32.24 0.77
C ALA A 31 -5.82 -32.17 0.99
N ASP A 32 -6.34 -32.49 2.18
CA ASP A 32 -7.77 -32.39 2.45
C ASP A 32 -8.12 -30.94 2.80
N ARG A 33 -8.96 -30.35 1.95
CA ARG A 33 -9.37 -28.94 2.07
C ARG A 33 -10.04 -28.63 3.40
N GLU A 34 -10.91 -29.50 3.92
CA GLU A 34 -11.67 -29.21 5.14
C GLU A 34 -10.80 -29.34 6.39
N VAL A 35 -9.92 -30.34 6.43
CA VAL A 35 -8.98 -30.51 7.55
C VAL A 35 -8.00 -29.33 7.60
N VAL A 36 -7.42 -28.95 6.47
CA VAL A 36 -6.54 -27.78 6.38
C VAL A 36 -7.32 -26.50 6.72
N LEU A 37 -8.56 -26.35 6.27
CA LEU A 37 -9.39 -25.19 6.59
C LEU A 37 -9.70 -25.06 8.08
N CYS A 38 -10.02 -26.15 8.80
CA CYS A 38 -10.20 -26.12 10.27
C CYS A 38 -8.88 -25.71 10.96
N ALA A 39 -7.73 -26.22 10.48
CA ALA A 39 -6.43 -25.89 11.04
C ALA A 39 -6.07 -24.40 10.85
N VAL A 40 -6.16 -23.88 9.62
CA VAL A 40 -5.74 -22.51 9.31
C VAL A 40 -6.66 -21.45 9.93
N GLN A 41 -7.93 -21.79 10.19
CA GLN A 41 -8.85 -20.91 10.91
C GLN A 41 -8.42 -20.66 12.36
N GLN A 42 -7.82 -21.66 13.00
CA GLN A 42 -7.28 -21.52 14.35
C GLN A 42 -5.85 -20.95 14.32
N GLN A 43 -5.01 -21.46 13.41
CA GLN A 43 -3.61 -21.06 13.28
C GLN A 43 -3.21 -20.89 11.80
N GLY A 44 -3.33 -19.67 11.29
CA GLY A 44 -3.09 -19.36 9.87
C GLY A 44 -1.73 -19.77 9.33
N MET A 45 -0.68 -19.82 10.17
CA MET A 45 0.67 -20.23 9.76
C MET A 45 0.75 -21.69 9.29
N LEU A 46 -0.24 -22.53 9.63
CA LEU A 46 -0.29 -23.92 9.18
C LEU A 46 -0.55 -24.07 7.67
N LEU A 47 -0.83 -22.96 6.96
CA LEU A 47 -0.87 -22.92 5.49
C LEU A 47 0.46 -23.38 4.86
N GLU A 48 1.59 -23.25 5.57
CA GLU A 48 2.89 -23.78 5.15
C GLU A 48 2.86 -25.29 4.86
N LEU A 49 2.08 -26.03 5.64
CA LEU A 49 1.96 -27.48 5.54
C LEU A 49 0.99 -27.91 4.44
N ALA A 50 0.14 -26.99 3.96
CA ALA A 50 -0.84 -27.29 2.94
C ALA A 50 -0.16 -27.60 1.60
N CYS A 51 -0.75 -28.49 0.81
CA CYS A 51 -0.24 -28.76 -0.53
C CYS A 51 -0.33 -27.51 -1.43
N PRO A 52 0.49 -27.41 -2.50
CA PRO A 52 0.50 -26.23 -3.39
C PRO A 52 -0.88 -25.89 -3.98
N LYS A 53 -1.74 -26.90 -4.19
CA LYS A 53 -3.12 -26.70 -4.66
C LYS A 53 -3.97 -25.93 -3.64
N LEU A 54 -3.79 -26.18 -2.35
CA LEU A 54 -4.51 -25.48 -1.28
C LEU A 54 -3.87 -24.13 -0.93
N GLN A 55 -2.55 -23.99 -1.12
CA GLN A 55 -1.88 -22.68 -1.07
C GLN A 55 -2.33 -21.75 -2.22
N ALA A 56 -2.88 -22.32 -3.30
CA ALA A 56 -3.55 -21.61 -4.38
C ALA A 56 -5.09 -21.50 -4.20
N ASP A 57 -5.68 -22.16 -3.19
CA ASP A 57 -7.12 -22.05 -2.92
C ASP A 57 -7.40 -20.74 -2.20
N ARG A 58 -8.03 -19.82 -2.92
CA ARG A 58 -8.41 -18.49 -2.43
C ARG A 58 -9.18 -18.54 -1.10
N GLY A 59 -10.08 -19.51 -0.94
CA GLY A 59 -10.89 -19.65 0.27
C GLY A 59 -10.07 -20.07 1.49
N VAL A 60 -9.16 -21.04 1.32
CA VAL A 60 -8.24 -21.49 2.37
C VAL A 60 -7.26 -20.37 2.75
N VAL A 61 -6.67 -19.71 1.75
CA VAL A 61 -5.76 -18.57 1.96
C VAL A 61 -6.46 -17.42 2.70
N LEU A 62 -7.68 -17.05 2.29
CA LEU A 62 -8.46 -16.02 2.98
C LEU A 62 -8.75 -16.39 4.43
N ALA A 63 -9.10 -17.65 4.71
CA ALA A 63 -9.32 -18.11 6.07
C ALA A 63 -8.03 -18.03 6.91
N ALA A 64 -6.89 -18.47 6.35
CA ALA A 64 -5.59 -18.40 6.99
C ALA A 64 -5.16 -16.95 7.29
N VAL A 65 -5.32 -16.05 6.31
CA VAL A 65 -4.97 -14.64 6.41
C VAL A 65 -5.88 -13.90 7.41
N ARG A 66 -7.16 -14.25 7.47
CA ARG A 66 -8.10 -13.70 8.48
C ARG A 66 -7.74 -14.11 9.90
N ALA A 67 -7.26 -15.35 10.07
CA ALA A 67 -6.76 -15.82 11.36
C ALA A 67 -5.44 -15.15 11.71
N GLN A 68 -4.47 -15.18 10.80
CA GLN A 68 -3.13 -14.59 10.96
C GLN A 68 -2.63 -14.04 9.62
N GLY A 69 -2.56 -12.71 9.49
CA GLY A 69 -2.17 -12.05 8.24
C GLY A 69 -0.81 -12.50 7.67
N ARG A 70 0.12 -12.95 8.55
CA ARG A 70 1.43 -13.50 8.16
C ARG A 70 1.34 -14.77 7.32
N ALA A 71 0.21 -15.47 7.32
CA ALA A 71 -0.03 -16.65 6.49
C ALA A 71 0.06 -16.35 4.99
N LEU A 72 -0.11 -15.08 4.59
CA LEU A 72 0.01 -14.65 3.20
C LEU A 72 1.34 -15.06 2.55
N ARG A 73 2.42 -15.16 3.34
CA ARG A 73 3.75 -15.60 2.86
C ARG A 73 3.76 -17.01 2.25
N PHE A 74 2.79 -17.86 2.61
CA PHE A 74 2.67 -19.24 2.12
C PHE A 74 1.67 -19.37 0.97
N ALA A 75 0.92 -18.30 0.66
CA ALA A 75 0.06 -18.28 -0.51
C ALA A 75 0.90 -18.24 -1.79
N VAL A 76 0.32 -18.64 -2.92
CA VAL A 76 0.94 -18.47 -4.24
C VAL A 76 1.05 -16.98 -4.62
N PRO A 77 2.05 -16.58 -5.43
CA PRO A 77 2.29 -15.16 -5.78
C PRO A 77 1.06 -14.42 -6.29
N GLU A 78 0.20 -15.09 -7.06
CA GLU A 78 -1.04 -14.54 -7.61
C GLU A 78 -1.99 -14.08 -6.50
N LEU A 79 -2.13 -14.88 -5.44
CA LEU A 79 -2.99 -14.55 -4.29
C LEU A 79 -2.33 -13.57 -3.32
N ARG A 80 -1.00 -13.48 -3.30
CA ARG A 80 -0.29 -12.43 -2.54
C ARG A 80 -0.60 -11.03 -3.07
N ARG A 81 -0.95 -10.94 -4.36
CA ARG A 81 -1.30 -9.70 -5.06
C ARG A 81 -2.80 -9.45 -5.09
N ASP A 82 -3.62 -10.41 -4.65
CA ASP A 82 -5.07 -10.25 -4.61
C ASP A 82 -5.44 -9.17 -3.59
N PHE A 83 -6.13 -8.15 -4.10
CA PHE A 83 -6.53 -6.97 -3.33
C PHE A 83 -7.41 -7.32 -2.13
N GLU A 84 -8.32 -8.29 -2.24
CA GLU A 84 -9.15 -8.71 -1.12
C GLU A 84 -8.35 -9.47 -0.07
N VAL A 85 -7.39 -10.29 -0.50
CA VAL A 85 -6.50 -11.03 0.41
C VAL A 85 -5.61 -10.05 1.17
N LEU A 86 -4.99 -9.09 0.47
CA LEU A 86 -4.19 -8.02 1.09
C LEU A 86 -5.03 -7.16 2.03
N ARG A 87 -6.25 -6.80 1.61
CA ARG A 87 -7.20 -6.08 2.46
C ARG A 87 -7.51 -6.89 3.72
N CYS A 88 -7.82 -8.18 3.62
CA CYS A 88 -8.05 -9.02 4.79
C CYS A 88 -6.83 -9.12 5.72
N ALA A 89 -5.61 -9.16 5.16
CA ALA A 89 -4.38 -9.11 5.96
C ALA A 89 -4.25 -7.78 6.72
N ALA A 90 -4.63 -6.67 6.07
CA ALA A 90 -4.50 -5.31 6.61
C ALA A 90 -5.56 -4.93 7.66
N TRP A 91 -6.79 -5.49 7.63
CA TRP A 91 -7.88 -5.04 8.52
C TRP A 91 -7.68 -5.34 10.01
N ARG A 92 -6.90 -6.36 10.38
CA ARG A 92 -6.46 -6.57 11.78
C ARG A 92 -5.19 -5.79 12.14
N TRP A 93 -4.54 -5.15 11.17
CA TRP A 93 -3.32 -4.37 11.35
C TRP A 93 -3.57 -2.90 11.69
N TRP A 94 -4.83 -2.42 11.67
CA TRP A 94 -5.14 -1.02 11.98
C TRP A 94 -5.01 -0.65 13.47
N SER A 95 -4.69 -1.61 14.34
CA SER A 95 -4.32 -1.36 15.73
C SER A 95 -2.79 -1.39 15.86
N PHE A 96 -2.14 -0.29 15.47
CA PHE A 96 -0.87 0.30 15.96
C PHE A 96 0.21 -0.56 16.67
N ASP A 97 0.31 -1.85 16.43
CA ASP A 97 1.40 -2.71 16.89
C ASP A 97 1.89 -3.58 15.73
N TRP A 98 2.80 -2.98 14.97
CA TRP A 98 3.48 -3.58 13.83
C TRP A 98 4.79 -4.29 14.26
N SER A 99 4.99 -4.56 15.55
CA SER A 99 6.20 -5.22 16.06
C SER A 99 6.35 -6.69 15.61
N LEU A 100 5.34 -7.28 14.94
CA LEU A 100 5.29 -8.71 14.61
C LEU A 100 5.48 -9.05 13.12
N LEU A 101 5.87 -8.09 12.27
CA LEU A 101 6.10 -8.29 10.83
C LEU A 101 7.60 -8.35 10.47
N GLU A 102 8.18 -9.52 10.75
CA GLU A 102 9.35 -10.01 10.02
C GLU A 102 8.87 -10.88 8.84
N ALA A 103 8.62 -10.21 7.72
CA ALA A 103 8.59 -10.79 6.38
C ALA A 103 9.31 -9.82 5.44
N PRO A 104 10.63 -9.65 5.58
CA PRO A 104 11.42 -8.70 4.79
C PRO A 104 11.27 -8.92 3.28
N GLU A 105 10.91 -10.14 2.87
CA GLU A 105 10.70 -10.52 1.48
C GLU A 105 9.50 -9.81 0.85
N LEU A 106 8.39 -9.66 1.59
CA LEU A 106 7.19 -8.99 1.09
C LEU A 106 7.33 -7.47 1.04
N CYS A 107 8.06 -6.89 2.00
CA CYS A 107 8.35 -5.46 2.02
C CYS A 107 9.30 -5.02 0.91
N SER A 108 9.99 -5.97 0.28
CA SER A 108 10.90 -5.75 -0.85
C SER A 108 10.25 -6.12 -2.19
N ASP A 109 9.07 -6.74 -2.18
CA ASP A 109 8.32 -7.05 -3.40
C ASP A 109 7.55 -5.81 -3.85
N LYS A 110 8.01 -5.20 -4.94
CA LYS A 110 7.42 -3.99 -5.53
C LYS A 110 5.92 -4.13 -5.78
N GLU A 111 5.47 -5.28 -6.28
CA GLU A 111 4.07 -5.46 -6.65
C GLU A 111 3.17 -5.54 -5.42
N VAL A 112 3.62 -6.23 -4.38
CA VAL A 112 2.91 -6.32 -3.09
C VAL A 112 2.87 -4.95 -2.43
N VAL A 113 3.99 -4.22 -2.41
CA VAL A 113 4.06 -2.88 -1.84
C VAL A 113 3.16 -1.92 -2.63
N LEU A 114 3.17 -1.98 -3.95
CA LEU A 114 2.30 -1.14 -4.78
C LEU A 114 0.82 -1.43 -4.47
N ALA A 115 0.40 -2.71 -4.43
CA ALA A 115 -0.96 -3.09 -4.09
C ALA A 115 -1.34 -2.63 -2.67
N ALA A 116 -0.46 -2.78 -1.69
CA ALA A 116 -0.67 -2.31 -0.32
C ALA A 116 -0.78 -0.78 -0.24
N VAL A 117 0.08 -0.06 -0.96
CA VAL A 117 0.05 1.41 -1.03
C VAL A 117 -1.22 1.90 -1.71
N THR A 118 -1.75 1.20 -2.72
CA THR A 118 -3.05 1.56 -3.32
C THR A 118 -4.24 1.41 -2.36
N LEU A 119 -4.13 0.54 -1.35
CA LEU A 119 -5.12 0.39 -0.28
C LEU A 119 -4.98 1.49 0.78
N ASP A 120 -3.75 1.70 1.26
CA ASP A 120 -3.41 2.74 2.22
C ASP A 120 -1.97 3.19 2.00
N TRP A 121 -1.80 4.49 1.72
CA TRP A 121 -0.49 5.11 1.54
C TRP A 121 0.47 4.88 2.72
N ARG A 122 -0.04 4.66 3.95
CA ARG A 122 0.77 4.38 5.14
C ARG A 122 1.55 3.07 5.06
N ALA A 123 1.15 2.14 4.17
CA ALA A 123 1.91 0.92 3.90
C ALA A 123 3.37 1.21 3.47
N LEU A 124 3.62 2.40 2.92
CA LEU A 124 4.96 2.86 2.52
C LEU A 124 5.97 2.89 3.68
N GLU A 125 5.53 3.13 4.93
CA GLU A 125 6.41 3.18 6.11
C GLU A 125 7.14 1.86 6.37
N ARG A 126 6.66 0.77 5.77
CA ARG A 126 7.20 -0.58 5.94
C ARG A 126 7.85 -1.14 4.69
N ALA A 127 7.72 -0.46 3.55
CA ALA A 127 8.45 -0.79 2.34
C ALA A 127 9.97 -0.69 2.57
N SER A 128 10.75 -1.45 1.82
CA SER A 128 12.21 -1.32 1.77
C SER A 128 12.61 0.11 1.39
N GLU A 129 13.81 0.54 1.80
CA GLU A 129 14.30 1.89 1.47
C GLU A 129 14.30 2.13 -0.05
N GLU A 130 14.67 1.11 -0.82
CA GLU A 130 14.63 1.16 -2.29
C GLU A 130 13.23 1.45 -2.83
N LEU A 131 12.19 0.83 -2.26
CA LEU A 131 10.80 1.04 -2.69
C LEU A 131 10.17 2.33 -2.13
N ARG A 132 10.73 2.90 -1.05
CA ARG A 132 10.34 4.24 -0.58
C ARG A 132 10.84 5.34 -1.48
N ASP A 133 11.90 5.08 -2.24
CA ASP A 133 12.43 5.98 -3.26
C ASP A 133 11.99 5.58 -4.68
N ASP A 134 11.15 4.55 -4.83
CA ASP A 134 10.56 4.18 -6.11
C ASP A 134 9.46 5.17 -6.51
N LEU A 135 9.63 5.75 -7.70
CA LEU A 135 8.74 6.80 -8.19
C LEU A 135 7.31 6.30 -8.40
N GLU A 136 7.10 5.06 -8.87
CA GLU A 136 5.75 4.54 -9.14
C GLU A 136 5.00 4.26 -7.83
N VAL A 137 5.68 3.68 -6.85
CA VAL A 137 5.13 3.46 -5.51
C VAL A 137 4.77 4.79 -4.85
N LEU A 138 5.68 5.78 -4.90
CA LEU A 138 5.42 7.11 -4.35
C LEU A 138 4.28 7.83 -5.07
N GLN A 139 4.15 7.73 -6.38
CA GLN A 139 3.02 8.30 -7.12
C GLN A 139 1.68 7.74 -6.65
N ALA A 140 1.59 6.43 -6.43
CA ALA A 140 0.39 5.80 -5.89
C ALA A 140 0.06 6.32 -4.46
N ALA A 141 1.08 6.49 -3.63
CA ALA A 141 0.95 6.98 -2.25
C ALA A 141 0.54 8.47 -2.20
N VAL A 142 1.26 9.33 -2.94
CA VAL A 142 1.06 10.79 -3.02
C VAL A 142 -0.32 11.15 -3.58
N ARG A 143 -0.88 10.30 -4.45
CA ARG A 143 -2.24 10.45 -4.96
C ARG A 143 -3.28 10.43 -3.83
N GLN A 144 -3.07 9.63 -2.79
CA GLN A 144 -3.96 9.57 -1.62
C GLN A 144 -3.61 10.64 -0.61
N SER A 145 -2.32 10.76 -0.26
CA SER A 145 -1.85 11.74 0.70
C SER A 145 -0.45 12.22 0.36
N PRO A 146 -0.22 13.55 0.26
CA PRO A 146 1.13 14.08 0.04
C PRO A 146 2.06 13.74 1.21
N SER A 147 1.53 13.43 2.41
CA SER A 147 2.30 13.02 3.58
C SER A 147 3.16 11.78 3.37
N ALA A 148 2.86 10.97 2.35
CA ALA A 148 3.71 9.85 1.95
C ALA A 148 5.15 10.28 1.64
N LEU A 149 5.37 11.50 1.14
CA LEU A 149 6.72 12.02 0.85
C LEU A 149 7.57 12.23 2.10
N GLY A 150 6.96 12.36 3.27
CA GLY A 150 7.72 12.42 4.53
C GLY A 150 8.46 11.12 4.85
N LEU A 151 8.12 10.01 4.19
CA LEU A 151 8.76 8.70 4.35
C LEU A 151 9.85 8.42 3.31
N ALA A 152 9.91 9.22 2.25
CA ALA A 152 10.92 9.12 1.20
C ALA A 152 12.27 9.62 1.71
N SER A 153 13.37 9.18 1.09
CA SER A 153 14.70 9.63 1.51
C SER A 153 14.93 11.10 1.15
N VAL A 154 15.80 11.75 1.93
CA VAL A 154 16.23 13.14 1.63
C VAL A 154 16.90 13.23 0.24
N ARG A 155 17.49 12.13 -0.25
CA ARG A 155 18.07 12.08 -1.60
C ARG A 155 16.98 12.20 -2.66
N PHE A 156 15.90 11.45 -2.51
CA PHE A 156 14.74 11.52 -3.40
C PHE A 156 14.06 12.89 -3.37
N LEU A 157 13.91 13.50 -2.20
CA LEU A 157 13.32 14.85 -2.04
C LEU A 157 14.18 15.99 -2.63
N ARG A 158 15.41 15.70 -3.06
CA ARG A 158 16.30 16.60 -3.82
C ARG A 158 16.35 16.28 -5.30
N ASP A 159 15.72 15.20 -5.74
CA ASP A 159 15.61 14.87 -7.15
C ASP A 159 14.55 15.76 -7.80
N ARG A 160 15.02 16.70 -8.62
CA ARG A 160 14.17 17.66 -9.32
C ARG A 160 13.17 16.98 -10.25
N GLU A 161 13.57 15.98 -11.02
CA GLU A 161 12.73 15.36 -12.04
C GLU A 161 11.63 14.49 -11.42
N ALA A 162 11.99 13.74 -10.37
CA ALA A 162 11.03 12.98 -9.58
C ALA A 162 10.00 13.90 -8.90
N MET A 163 10.46 14.99 -8.26
CA MET A 163 9.59 15.96 -7.61
C MET A 163 8.68 16.67 -8.62
N LEU A 164 9.17 17.04 -9.79
CA LEU A 164 8.35 17.67 -10.83
C LEU A 164 7.19 16.76 -11.24
N THR A 165 7.44 15.45 -11.37
CA THR A 165 6.42 14.46 -11.72
C THR A 165 5.36 14.35 -10.62
N LEU A 166 5.77 14.31 -9.36
CA LEU A 166 4.87 14.22 -8.21
C LEU A 166 4.04 15.51 -8.00
N LEU A 167 4.65 16.68 -8.18
CA LEU A 167 3.96 17.98 -8.06
C LEU A 167 2.88 18.18 -9.12
N ARG A 168 3.10 17.67 -10.33
CA ARG A 168 2.08 17.67 -11.40
C ARG A 168 0.86 16.82 -11.01
N GLN A 169 1.05 15.76 -10.23
CA GLN A 169 -0.05 14.93 -9.74
C GLN A 169 -0.73 15.56 -8.51
N ASN A 170 0.05 16.02 -7.54
CA ASN A 170 -0.44 16.63 -6.31
C ASN A 170 0.43 17.85 -5.91
N GLY A 171 -0.09 19.06 -6.12
CA GLY A 171 0.63 20.30 -5.82
C GLY A 171 0.87 20.52 -4.33
N ALA A 172 0.12 19.85 -3.45
CA ALA A 172 0.39 19.87 -2.00
C ALA A 172 1.69 19.14 -1.62
N ALA A 173 2.29 18.36 -2.53
CA ALA A 173 3.60 17.74 -2.34
C ALA A 173 4.71 18.78 -2.11
N LEU A 174 4.54 20.04 -2.54
CA LEU A 174 5.57 21.08 -2.45
C LEU A 174 6.05 21.31 -1.02
N GLN A 175 5.21 21.05 -0.01
CA GLN A 175 5.58 21.20 1.40
C GLN A 175 6.73 20.28 1.83
N PHE A 176 6.88 19.11 1.20
CA PHE A 176 7.88 18.09 1.51
C PHE A 176 9.15 18.17 0.65
N VAL A 177 9.10 18.96 -0.42
CA VAL A 177 10.27 19.21 -1.27
C VAL A 177 11.34 19.91 -0.43
N SER A 178 12.62 19.61 -0.70
CA SER A 178 13.71 20.27 0.00
C SER A 178 13.71 21.78 -0.20
N GLU A 179 14.10 22.56 0.82
CA GLU A 179 14.09 24.04 0.77
C GLU A 179 14.87 24.60 -0.43
N GLY A 180 15.98 23.96 -0.81
CA GLY A 180 16.77 24.37 -1.98
C GLY A 180 16.02 24.27 -3.31
N LEU A 181 15.00 23.40 -3.40
CA LEU A 181 14.16 23.23 -4.59
C LEU A 181 12.85 24.02 -4.52
N LYS A 182 12.45 24.54 -3.36
CA LYS A 182 11.26 25.42 -3.22
C LYS A 182 11.44 26.79 -3.89
N GLY A 183 12.67 27.14 -4.24
CA GLY A 183 13.00 28.30 -5.09
C GLY A 183 13.03 27.98 -6.59
N ASP A 184 12.83 26.72 -7.00
CA ASP A 184 12.77 26.38 -8.42
C ASP A 184 11.42 26.80 -9.01
N ARG A 185 11.48 27.77 -9.92
CA ARG A 185 10.31 28.36 -10.56
C ARG A 185 9.46 27.32 -11.29
N ASP A 186 10.05 26.31 -11.93
CA ASP A 186 9.27 25.31 -12.68
C ASP A 186 8.52 24.35 -11.74
N LEU A 187 9.17 23.94 -10.64
CA LEU A 187 8.53 23.09 -9.62
C LEU A 187 7.36 23.82 -8.97
N VAL A 188 7.58 25.08 -8.57
CA VAL A 188 6.54 25.92 -7.97
C VAL A 188 5.39 26.16 -8.94
N LEU A 189 5.67 26.48 -10.21
CA LEU A 189 4.64 26.65 -11.23
C LEU A 189 3.82 25.37 -11.45
N ALA A 190 4.47 24.21 -11.48
CA ALA A 190 3.78 22.92 -11.59
C ALA A 190 2.84 22.68 -10.40
N ALA A 191 3.33 22.93 -9.18
CA ALA A 191 2.56 22.77 -7.95
C ALA A 191 1.39 23.76 -7.85
N VAL A 192 1.61 25.04 -8.16
CA VAL A 192 0.60 26.11 -8.11
C VAL A 192 -0.50 25.91 -9.14
N ARG A 193 -0.15 25.39 -10.33
CA ARG A 193 -1.14 25.03 -11.36
C ARG A 193 -2.07 23.92 -10.89
N GLN A 194 -1.56 22.96 -10.12
CA GLN A 194 -2.34 21.85 -9.57
C GLN A 194 -3.16 22.32 -8.35
N ASN A 195 -2.52 22.97 -7.38
CA ASN A 195 -3.12 23.49 -6.16
C ASN A 195 -2.61 24.91 -5.90
N GLY A 196 -3.48 25.91 -6.09
CA GLY A 196 -3.13 27.30 -5.87
C GLY A 196 -2.65 27.63 -4.45
N ARG A 197 -2.98 26.80 -3.44
CA ARG A 197 -2.47 26.96 -2.07
C ARG A 197 -0.98 26.60 -1.94
N ALA A 198 -0.42 25.85 -2.89
CA ALA A 198 0.99 25.50 -2.92
C ALA A 198 1.89 26.76 -2.98
N LEU A 199 1.39 27.89 -3.47
CA LEU A 199 2.14 29.15 -3.50
C LEU A 199 2.67 29.54 -2.10
N GLN A 200 1.92 29.26 -1.03
CA GLN A 200 2.33 29.55 0.35
C GLN A 200 3.58 28.77 0.78
N MET A 201 3.95 27.73 0.02
CA MET A 201 5.09 26.86 0.29
C MET A 201 6.30 27.14 -0.61
N ALA A 202 6.17 28.08 -1.55
CA ALA A 202 7.28 28.53 -2.37
C ALA A 202 8.23 29.45 -1.58
N SER A 203 9.42 29.73 -2.12
CA SER A 203 10.31 30.77 -1.59
C SER A 203 9.61 32.14 -1.55
N GLU A 204 10.02 33.01 -0.61
CA GLU A 204 9.46 34.36 -0.50
C GLU A 204 9.53 35.19 -1.79
N GLU A 205 10.55 34.95 -2.61
CA GLU A 205 10.73 35.59 -3.91
C GLU A 205 9.62 35.16 -4.88
N LEU A 206 9.38 33.85 -5.01
CA LEU A 206 8.35 33.31 -5.89
C LEU A 206 6.92 33.54 -5.38
N GLN A 207 6.74 33.71 -4.07
CA GLN A 207 5.46 34.12 -3.49
C GLN A 207 5.01 35.51 -3.97
N ARG A 208 5.96 36.39 -4.29
CA ARG A 208 5.70 37.76 -4.78
C ARG A 208 5.79 37.87 -6.30
N ASP A 209 6.17 36.80 -6.99
CA ASP A 209 6.26 36.75 -8.45
C ASP A 209 4.86 36.75 -9.08
N ARG A 210 4.58 37.81 -9.86
CA ARG A 210 3.29 38.02 -10.52
C ARG A 210 2.92 36.91 -11.51
N GLU A 211 3.90 36.37 -12.22
CA GLU A 211 3.66 35.31 -13.19
C GLU A 211 3.27 34.01 -12.47
N VAL A 212 3.94 33.69 -11.36
CA VAL A 212 3.62 32.53 -10.53
C VAL A 212 2.24 32.67 -9.90
N ILE A 213 1.93 33.84 -9.34
CA ILE A 213 0.60 34.15 -8.78
C ILE A 213 -0.49 33.96 -9.83
N SER A 214 -0.28 34.47 -11.05
CA SER A 214 -1.26 34.40 -12.14
C SER A 214 -1.52 32.98 -12.66
N SER A 215 -0.59 32.05 -12.44
CA SER A 215 -0.65 30.67 -12.95
C SER A 215 -1.63 29.77 -12.19
N SER A 216 -2.03 30.19 -10.98
CA SER A 216 -2.97 29.49 -10.11
C SER A 216 -4.33 29.29 -10.78
N SER A 217 -4.88 28.09 -10.68
CA SER A 217 -6.23 27.76 -11.15
C SER A 217 -7.31 28.67 -10.56
N THR A 218 -7.09 29.18 -9.34
CA THR A 218 -7.93 30.19 -8.69
C THR A 218 -7.96 31.52 -9.46
N TRP A 219 -6.82 31.94 -10.01
CA TRP A 219 -6.73 33.16 -10.83
C TRP A 219 -7.37 32.97 -12.21
N ARG A 220 -7.27 31.78 -12.81
CA ARG A 220 -8.04 31.44 -14.03
C ARG A 220 -9.55 31.49 -13.78
N GLY A 221 -10.02 30.98 -12.64
CA GLY A 221 -11.43 31.09 -12.24
C GLY A 221 -11.88 32.54 -11.99
N PHE A 222 -11.01 33.35 -11.37
CA PHE A 222 -11.26 34.78 -11.14
C PHE A 222 -11.28 35.57 -12.46
N MET A 223 -10.35 35.32 -13.39
CA MET A 223 -10.35 35.93 -14.73
C MET A 223 -11.56 35.51 -15.58
N LEU A 224 -11.95 34.24 -15.56
CA LEU A 224 -13.13 33.77 -16.29
C LEU A 224 -14.43 34.39 -15.73
N ARG A 225 -14.51 34.64 -14.41
CA ARG A 225 -15.63 35.37 -13.81
C ARG A 225 -15.59 36.87 -14.08
N SER A 226 -14.41 37.50 -14.10
CA SER A 226 -14.29 38.93 -14.38
C SER A 226 -14.51 39.29 -15.85
N VAL A 227 -14.23 38.37 -16.79
CA VAL A 227 -14.52 38.53 -18.22
C VAL A 227 -15.99 38.20 -18.56
N GLY A 228 -16.72 37.55 -17.65
CA GLY A 228 -18.12 37.13 -17.84
C GLY A 228 -19.21 38.15 -17.48
N ILE A 229 -18.91 39.33 -16.96
CA ILE A 229 -19.92 40.38 -16.66
C ILE A 229 -19.81 41.47 -17.73
N GLY A 230 -20.36 41.17 -18.90
CA GLY A 230 -20.35 42.11 -20.01
C GLY A 230 -21.16 41.64 -21.20
N LYS A 231 -22.36 41.09 -21.01
CA LYS A 231 -23.43 41.03 -22.03
C LYS A 231 -24.73 40.43 -21.46
N SER A 232 -25.62 41.32 -21.01
CA SER A 232 -27.07 41.25 -21.32
C SER A 232 -27.76 42.49 -20.73
N ARG A 233 -27.51 43.65 -21.35
CA ARG A 233 -28.49 44.73 -21.44
C ARG A 233 -28.84 44.86 -22.91
N THR A 234 -29.97 44.30 -23.30
CA THR A 234 -30.92 44.80 -24.29
C THR A 234 -32.10 43.85 -24.30
#